data_AF-A0A6P7MJ88-F1
#
_entry.id   AF-A0A6P7MJ88-F1
#
_cell.length_a   1.000
_cell.length_b   1.000
_cell.length_c   1.000
_cell.angle_alpha   90.00
_cell.angle_beta   90.00
_cell.angle_gamma   90.00
#
_symmetry.space_group_name_H-M   'P 1'
#
loop_
_entity.id
_entity.type
_entity.pdbx_description
1 polymer ?
#
loop_
_entity_poly.entity_id
_entity_poly.type
_entity_poly.pdbx_seq_one_letter_code
_entity_poly.pdbx_strand_id
1 'polypeptide(L)'
;MTDAASGADKTPSFEMTWGSSTSSGYCSEEDSESEFEQYFTARTSFFPKTRKPNQNVKQDEQIDWGKQELTTPDIKQKVKEYNAQINSNLFMNVNKDGSYTGFVKVQFKLARPVSVTPPKKGGHEAGGRRGSGVKRRTSFYLPKDASKHLHISSRTSSREVIEALLKKFTVVDNPAKFALFERSERHDQVYVRKLSDDERPLRLRLCAGPSEKVLSFVLKENETGEVNWHAFSMPELNNFLRILQREEEEHIKQIVQRYALARTKMQEALAGSTPG
;
A
#
# COMPACT_ATOMS: atom_id res chain seq x y z
N MET A 1 -63.57 -40.80 36.80
CA MET A 1 -62.26 -40.80 37.47
C MET A 1 -61.73 -39.39 37.36
N THR A 2 -61.94 -38.52 38.36
CA THR A 2 -61.16 -38.43 39.62
C THR A 2 -59.70 -38.15 39.30
N ASP A 3 -59.28 -36.87 39.28
CA ASP A 3 -58.57 -36.19 40.39
C ASP A 3 -57.04 -36.24 40.15
N ALA A 4 -56.14 -35.42 40.70
CA ALA A 4 -56.13 -34.02 41.16
C ALA A 4 -54.61 -33.67 41.42
N ALA A 5 -54.13 -32.57 42.03
CA ALA A 5 -54.72 -31.34 42.57
C ALA A 5 -53.61 -30.25 42.70
N SER A 6 -53.95 -28.96 42.52
CA SER A 6 -53.26 -27.79 43.16
C SER A 6 -51.77 -27.51 42.81
N GLY A 7 -51.20 -26.34 43.07
CA GLY A 7 -51.67 -25.04 43.61
C GLY A 7 -50.47 -24.06 43.57
N ALA A 8 -50.62 -22.79 43.18
CA ALA A 8 -50.96 -21.67 44.07
C ALA A 8 -49.91 -21.47 45.20
N ASP A 9 -49.28 -20.30 45.43
CA ASP A 9 -49.48 -18.95 44.87
C ASP A 9 -48.34 -17.99 45.32
N LYS A 10 -48.36 -16.73 44.85
CA LYS A 10 -47.80 -15.48 45.45
C LYS A 10 -46.29 -15.15 45.42
N THR A 11 -46.04 -14.03 44.73
CA THR A 11 -44.96 -13.04 44.87
C THR A 11 -45.04 -12.26 46.21
N PRO A 12 -43.98 -11.53 46.68
CA PRO A 12 -43.84 -10.11 46.31
C PRO A 12 -42.40 -9.54 46.23
N SER A 13 -42.35 -8.26 45.84
CA SER A 13 -41.26 -7.26 45.76
C SER A 13 -40.23 -7.15 46.91
N PHE A 14 -39.04 -6.60 46.62
CA PHE A 14 -38.56 -5.33 47.25
C PHE A 14 -37.44 -4.59 46.47
N GLU A 15 -37.19 -3.34 46.84
CA GLU A 15 -36.28 -2.32 46.28
C GLU A 15 -34.82 -2.35 46.83
N MET A 16 -33.94 -1.59 46.13
CA MET A 16 -32.74 -0.89 46.66
C MET A 16 -31.60 -1.77 47.25
N THR A 17 -30.33 -1.35 47.31
CA THR A 17 -29.78 -0.04 47.69
C THR A 17 -28.36 0.15 47.15
N TRP A 18 -27.93 1.41 46.95
CA TRP A 18 -26.51 1.74 46.72
C TRP A 18 -25.69 1.52 48.02
N GLY A 19 -24.57 0.81 47.93
CA GLY A 19 -23.66 0.59 49.04
C GLY A 19 -22.23 0.98 48.70
N SER A 20 -21.80 2.17 49.09
CA SER A 20 -20.38 2.55 49.13
C SER A 20 -19.77 2.09 50.46
N SER A 21 -18.82 1.16 50.41
CA SER A 21 -17.98 0.82 51.56
C SER A 21 -16.51 0.93 51.19
N THR A 22 -15.84 1.87 51.84
CA THR A 22 -14.37 2.02 51.82
C THR A 22 -13.70 0.84 52.51
N SER A 23 -12.63 0.31 51.93
CA SER A 23 -11.68 -0.54 52.65
C SER A 23 -10.25 -0.25 52.18
N SER A 24 -9.35 -0.05 53.15
CA SER A 24 -7.95 0.27 52.95
C SER A 24 -7.10 -0.99 52.80
N GLY A 25 -6.22 -1.01 51.80
CA GLY A 25 -5.14 -1.98 51.65
C GLY A 25 -3.87 -1.27 51.15
N TYR A 26 -2.73 -1.58 51.75
CA TYR A 26 -1.44 -0.89 51.55
C TYR A 26 -0.42 -1.86 50.93
N CYS A 27 0.57 -1.32 50.19
CA CYS A 27 1.63 -2.03 49.42
C CYS A 27 1.14 -2.91 48.22
N SER A 28 1.88 -3.02 47.12
CA SER A 28 3.30 -2.66 46.88
C SER A 28 3.52 -1.90 45.56
N GLU A 29 4.58 -1.10 45.50
CA GLU A 29 5.24 -0.65 44.26
C GLU A 29 5.94 -1.84 43.58
N GLU A 30 5.87 -1.96 42.25
CA GLU A 30 6.98 -2.35 41.34
C GLU A 30 6.65 -1.84 39.91
N ASP A 31 7.67 -1.37 39.19
CA ASP A 31 7.57 -0.77 37.84
C ASP A 31 7.12 -1.75 36.74
N SER A 32 6.27 -1.29 35.80
CA SER A 32 6.43 -1.49 34.33
C SER A 32 5.25 -0.92 33.52
N GLU A 33 5.12 0.41 33.42
CA GLU A 33 4.30 1.01 32.35
C GLU A 33 5.01 0.84 30.99
N SER A 34 4.57 -0.14 30.21
CA SER A 34 4.98 -0.33 28.81
C SER A 34 3.86 -0.92 27.96
N GLU A 35 2.60 -0.57 28.27
CA GLU A 35 1.49 -0.89 27.38
C GLU A 35 1.36 0.16 26.27
N PHE A 36 1.31 -0.34 25.03
CA PHE A 36 1.55 0.44 23.82
C PHE A 36 0.26 1.17 23.39
N GLU A 37 0.04 2.40 23.86
CA GLU A 37 -1.01 3.25 23.28
C GLU A 37 -0.68 3.60 21.81
N GLN A 38 -1.32 2.86 20.89
CA GLN A 38 -1.14 2.99 19.44
C GLN A 38 -1.91 4.19 18.87
N TYR A 39 -1.44 5.41 19.14
CA TYR A 39 -1.97 6.58 18.45
C TYR A 39 -1.42 6.73 17.02
N PHE A 40 -2.34 7.06 16.10
CA PHE A 40 -2.12 7.21 14.66
C PHE A 40 -1.33 8.48 14.32
N THR A 41 -0.04 8.52 14.66
CA THR A 41 0.88 9.56 14.17
C THR A 41 1.54 9.08 12.87
N ALA A 42 1.50 9.90 11.82
CA ALA A 42 2.21 9.62 10.58
C ALA A 42 3.73 9.53 10.85
N ARG A 43 4.32 8.35 10.66
CA ARG A 43 5.75 8.14 10.93
C ARG A 43 6.63 8.79 9.86
N THR A 44 7.01 10.05 10.06
CA THR A 44 8.12 10.72 9.36
C THR A 44 9.48 10.24 9.91
N SER A 45 9.76 8.93 9.76
CA SER A 45 11.00 8.33 10.28
C SER A 45 12.21 8.64 9.39
N PHE A 46 12.83 9.81 9.60
CA PHE A 46 14.07 10.23 8.92
C PHE A 46 15.37 9.67 9.54
N PHE A 47 15.27 8.76 10.51
CA PHE A 47 16.42 8.02 11.02
C PHE A 47 16.31 6.54 10.63
N PRO A 48 17.31 5.96 9.93
CA PRO A 48 17.31 4.54 9.62
C PRO A 48 17.46 3.75 10.92
N LYS A 49 16.38 3.11 11.35
CA LYS A 49 16.43 2.10 12.40
C LYS A 49 17.31 0.97 11.86
N THR A 50 18.54 0.86 12.36
CA THR A 50 19.51 -0.17 11.95
C THR A 50 19.05 -1.55 12.43
N ARG A 51 18.06 -2.09 11.72
CA ARG A 51 17.86 -3.54 11.64
C ARG A 51 19.18 -4.10 11.14
N LYS A 52 19.92 -4.78 12.03
CA LYS A 52 21.07 -5.61 11.64
C LYS A 52 20.62 -6.43 10.43
N PRO A 53 21.34 -6.40 9.29
CA PRO A 53 20.98 -7.24 8.17
C PRO A 53 21.07 -8.68 8.67
N ASN A 54 19.93 -9.37 8.70
CA ASN A 54 19.93 -10.79 9.01
C ASN A 54 20.59 -11.46 7.80
N GLN A 55 21.88 -11.79 7.92
CA GLN A 55 22.70 -12.38 6.86
C GLN A 55 22.27 -13.84 6.62
N ASN A 56 21.08 -14.00 6.07
CA ASN A 56 20.59 -15.25 5.50
C ASN A 56 19.54 -15.03 4.41
N VAL A 57 19.58 -13.87 3.73
CA VAL A 57 19.12 -13.81 2.35
C VAL A 57 20.15 -14.58 1.54
N LYS A 58 19.91 -15.87 1.33
CA LYS A 58 20.61 -16.60 0.26
C LYS A 58 20.38 -15.81 -1.02
N GLN A 59 21.46 -15.59 -1.76
CA GLN A 59 21.46 -14.84 -3.00
C GLN A 59 20.85 -15.72 -4.09
N ASP A 60 19.55 -15.98 -3.98
CA ASP A 60 18.79 -16.68 -5.01
C ASP A 60 18.85 -15.85 -6.28
N GLU A 61 19.37 -16.48 -7.34
CA GLU A 61 19.66 -15.85 -8.62
C GLU A 61 18.43 -15.12 -9.14
N GLN A 62 18.47 -13.78 -9.05
CA GLN A 62 17.44 -12.92 -9.62
C GLN A 62 17.57 -13.00 -11.14
N ILE A 63 16.75 -13.86 -11.76
CA ILE A 63 16.68 -13.98 -13.21
C ILE A 63 16.10 -12.68 -13.77
N ASP A 64 16.99 -11.78 -14.16
CA ASP A 64 16.64 -10.53 -14.82
C ASP A 64 16.28 -10.80 -16.29
N TRP A 65 15.02 -11.22 -16.49
CA TRP A 65 14.43 -11.45 -17.81
C TRP A 65 14.48 -10.23 -18.74
N GLY A 66 14.76 -9.03 -18.21
CA GLY A 66 14.86 -7.77 -18.96
C GLY A 66 16.23 -7.54 -19.61
N LYS A 67 17.30 -8.17 -19.11
CA LYS A 67 18.68 -7.95 -19.61
C LYS A 67 19.06 -8.74 -20.86
N GLN A 68 18.34 -9.80 -21.20
CA GLN A 68 18.68 -10.64 -22.36
C GLN A 68 18.39 -9.90 -23.67
N GLU A 69 19.42 -9.36 -24.33
CA GLU A 69 19.31 -8.87 -25.71
C GLU A 69 18.89 -10.03 -26.62
N LEU A 70 17.80 -9.83 -27.36
CA LEU A 70 17.23 -10.83 -28.26
C LEU A 70 17.30 -10.29 -29.68
N THR A 71 17.91 -11.04 -30.58
CA THR A 71 17.90 -10.70 -32.00
C THR A 71 16.54 -11.03 -32.62
N THR A 72 16.25 -10.46 -33.79
CA THR A 72 14.99 -10.73 -34.52
C THR A 72 14.67 -12.23 -34.74
N PRO A 73 15.62 -13.13 -35.09
CA PRO A 73 15.33 -14.56 -35.14
C PRO A 73 15.01 -15.16 -33.75
N ASP A 74 15.70 -14.75 -32.68
CA ASP A 74 15.43 -15.24 -31.31
C ASP A 74 14.01 -14.86 -30.87
N ILE A 75 13.57 -13.64 -31.19
CA ILE A 75 12.20 -13.16 -30.94
C ILE A 75 11.18 -14.05 -31.67
N LYS A 76 11.41 -14.37 -32.96
CA LYS A 76 10.51 -15.25 -33.73
C LYS A 76 10.43 -16.65 -33.13
N GLN A 77 11.57 -17.19 -32.71
CA GLN A 77 11.63 -18.51 -32.08
C GLN A 77 10.93 -18.54 -30.72
N LYS A 78 11.23 -17.58 -29.82
CA LYS A 78 10.54 -17.44 -28.52
C LYS A 78 9.03 -17.22 -28.69
N VAL A 79 8.57 -16.45 -29.68
CA VAL A 79 7.12 -16.27 -29.93
C VAL A 79 6.47 -17.59 -30.37
N LYS A 80 7.15 -18.39 -31.19
CA LYS A 80 6.67 -19.72 -31.59
C LYS A 80 6.57 -20.66 -30.38
N GLU A 81 7.59 -20.70 -29.53
CA GLU A 81 7.62 -21.48 -28.28
C GLU A 81 6.54 -21.05 -27.29
N TYR A 82 6.36 -19.74 -27.11
CA TYR A 82 5.33 -19.14 -26.26
C TYR A 82 3.93 -19.52 -26.74
N ASN A 83 3.65 -19.38 -28.04
CA ASN A 83 2.36 -19.71 -28.61
C ASN A 83 2.06 -21.22 -28.57
N ALA A 84 3.08 -22.08 -28.69
CA ALA A 84 2.92 -23.54 -28.58
C ALA A 84 2.54 -24.01 -27.17
N GLN A 85 2.81 -23.20 -26.14
CA GLN A 85 2.45 -23.49 -24.73
C GLN A 85 1.09 -22.88 -24.32
N ILE A 86 0.43 -22.12 -25.20
CA ILE A 86 -0.82 -21.41 -24.89
C ILE A 86 -2.05 -22.23 -25.33
N ASN A 87 -2.95 -22.45 -24.37
CA ASN A 87 -4.23 -23.14 -24.56
C ASN A 87 -5.42 -22.16 -24.76
N SER A 88 -5.15 -20.94 -25.24
CA SER A 88 -6.16 -19.87 -25.37
C SER A 88 -5.85 -18.93 -26.55
N ASN A 89 -6.75 -18.02 -26.90
CA ASN A 89 -6.54 -17.10 -28.03
C ASN A 89 -5.62 -15.90 -27.70
N LEU A 90 -4.80 -15.98 -26.65
CA LEU A 90 -3.94 -14.90 -26.15
C LEU A 90 -2.51 -14.95 -26.73
N PHE A 91 -2.40 -15.20 -28.04
CA PHE A 91 -1.14 -15.36 -28.76
C PHE A 91 -0.31 -14.07 -28.83
N MET A 92 1.00 -14.23 -29.08
CA MET A 92 1.88 -13.16 -29.54
C MET A 92 2.07 -13.21 -31.05
N ASN A 93 2.18 -12.05 -31.69
CA ASN A 93 2.36 -11.88 -33.13
C ASN A 93 3.62 -11.07 -33.41
N VAL A 94 4.47 -11.54 -34.33
CA VAL A 94 5.66 -10.79 -34.79
C VAL A 94 5.31 -9.93 -36.00
N ASN A 95 5.71 -8.66 -35.96
CA ASN A 95 5.51 -7.68 -37.02
C ASN A 95 6.70 -7.63 -38.00
N LYS A 96 6.48 -7.03 -39.17
CA LYS A 96 7.52 -6.88 -40.22
C LYS A 96 8.71 -6.01 -39.78
N ASP A 97 8.50 -5.09 -38.84
CA ASP A 97 9.53 -4.20 -38.27
C ASP A 97 10.36 -4.86 -37.15
N GLY A 98 10.19 -6.16 -36.90
CA GLY A 98 10.85 -6.89 -35.81
C GLY A 98 10.23 -6.64 -34.43
N SER A 99 9.25 -5.74 -34.31
CA SER A 99 8.45 -5.63 -33.08
C SER A 99 7.47 -6.81 -32.97
N TYR A 100 6.85 -6.95 -31.81
CA TYR A 100 5.80 -7.94 -31.60
C TYR A 100 4.68 -7.35 -30.74
N THR A 101 3.48 -7.90 -30.87
CA THR A 101 2.34 -7.59 -29.99
C THR A 101 1.86 -8.86 -29.30
N GLY A 102 1.12 -8.69 -28.21
CA GLY A 102 0.58 -9.81 -27.45
C GLY A 102 -0.14 -9.34 -26.21
N PHE A 103 -0.53 -10.30 -25.37
CA PHE A 103 -1.33 -10.04 -24.19
C PHE A 103 -0.52 -10.13 -22.90
N VAL A 104 -0.75 -9.17 -22.00
CA VAL A 104 -0.33 -9.28 -20.59
C VAL A 104 -1.55 -9.14 -19.69
N LYS A 105 -1.62 -9.96 -18.64
CA LYS A 105 -2.61 -9.85 -17.57
C LYS A 105 -2.01 -9.04 -16.43
N VAL A 106 -2.73 -8.02 -15.96
CA VAL A 106 -2.36 -7.23 -14.78
C VAL A 106 -3.47 -7.36 -13.74
N GLN A 107 -3.14 -7.82 -12.53
CA GLN A 107 -4.03 -7.81 -11.36
C GLN A 107 -3.91 -6.46 -10.64
N PHE A 108 -5.02 -5.93 -10.15
CA PHE A 108 -5.04 -4.72 -9.34
C PHE A 108 -5.05 -5.08 -7.86
N LYS A 109 -4.12 -4.49 -7.10
CA LYS A 109 -4.08 -4.52 -5.64
C LYS A 109 -3.86 -3.10 -5.12
N LEU A 110 -4.88 -2.27 -5.34
CA LEU A 110 -4.94 -0.89 -4.86
C LEU A 110 -5.60 -0.87 -3.47
N ALA A 111 -5.11 -0.01 -2.58
CA ALA A 111 -5.69 0.19 -1.27
C ALA A 111 -6.63 1.41 -1.28
N ARG A 112 -7.79 1.28 -0.63
CA ARG A 112 -8.72 2.39 -0.32
C ARG A 112 -9.41 3.04 -1.55
N PRO A 113 -10.44 3.90 -1.33
CA PRO A 113 -11.37 4.28 -2.40
C PRO A 113 -10.75 5.23 -3.41
N VAL A 114 -10.79 4.86 -4.68
CA VAL A 114 -10.11 5.60 -5.73
C VAL A 114 -10.99 6.75 -6.23
N SER A 115 -10.40 7.93 -6.40
CA SER A 115 -11.10 9.05 -7.00
C SER A 115 -11.33 8.78 -8.48
N VAL A 116 -12.59 8.83 -8.93
CA VAL A 116 -12.94 8.76 -10.36
C VAL A 116 -13.77 9.97 -10.79
N THR A 117 -13.80 10.22 -12.10
CA THR A 117 -14.73 11.20 -12.68
C THR A 117 -16.07 10.50 -12.96
N PRO A 118 -17.22 11.06 -12.55
CA PRO A 118 -18.51 10.44 -12.85
C PRO A 118 -18.73 10.31 -14.37
N PRO A 119 -19.35 9.22 -14.85
CA PRO A 119 -19.64 9.05 -16.27
C PRO A 119 -20.59 10.14 -16.75
N LYS A 120 -20.25 10.80 -17.86
CA LYS A 120 -21.14 11.77 -18.52
C LYS A 120 -22.36 11.03 -19.09
N LYS A 121 -23.45 10.98 -18.32
CA LYS A 121 -24.78 10.72 -18.90
C LYS A 121 -25.10 11.86 -19.86
N GLY A 122 -25.45 11.52 -21.10
CA GLY A 122 -25.99 12.49 -22.06
C GLY A 122 -27.34 13.03 -21.57
N GLY A 123 -27.53 14.34 -21.71
CA GLY A 123 -28.74 15.08 -21.33
C GLY A 123 -28.56 16.54 -21.75
N HIS A 124 -29.61 17.13 -22.32
CA HIS A 124 -29.56 18.43 -23.01
C HIS A 124 -29.16 19.62 -22.14
N GLU A 125 -28.80 20.70 -22.84
CA GLU A 125 -28.58 22.04 -22.29
C GLU A 125 -29.79 22.56 -21.50
N ALA A 126 -29.52 23.16 -20.35
CA ALA A 126 -30.30 24.26 -19.79
C ALA A 126 -29.33 25.13 -18.95
N GLY A 127 -29.30 26.43 -19.22
CA GLY A 127 -28.26 27.32 -18.69
C GLY A 127 -28.41 27.66 -17.20
N GLY A 128 -27.29 27.93 -16.51
CA GLY A 128 -27.30 28.29 -15.09
C GLY A 128 -25.94 28.59 -14.48
N ARG A 129 -25.54 29.87 -14.54
CA ARG A 129 -24.53 30.62 -13.73
C ARG A 129 -23.50 29.88 -12.84
N ARG A 130 -22.24 30.27 -13.05
CA ARG A 130 -21.12 30.44 -12.07
C ARG A 130 -21.09 29.52 -10.83
N GLY A 131 -20.09 28.64 -10.82
CA GLY A 131 -19.44 28.14 -9.62
C GLY A 131 -18.08 27.54 -9.98
N SER A 132 -17.04 27.80 -9.18
CA SER A 132 -15.78 27.06 -9.29
C SER A 132 -16.05 25.62 -8.85
N GLY A 133 -16.45 24.79 -9.82
CA GLY A 133 -16.93 23.45 -9.57
C GLY A 133 -15.79 22.57 -9.09
N VAL A 134 -15.63 22.45 -7.76
CA VAL A 134 -14.91 21.33 -7.14
C VAL A 134 -15.47 20.07 -7.77
N LYS A 135 -14.68 19.43 -8.65
CA LYS A 135 -15.08 18.19 -9.33
C LYS A 135 -15.44 17.22 -8.22
N ARG A 136 -16.73 16.85 -8.10
CA ARG A 136 -17.20 15.89 -7.10
C ARG A 136 -16.49 14.57 -7.36
N ARG A 137 -15.37 14.34 -6.66
CA ARG A 137 -14.60 13.11 -6.65
C ARG A 137 -15.41 12.10 -5.86
N THR A 138 -16.30 11.42 -6.57
CA THR A 138 -16.96 10.23 -6.06
C THR A 138 -15.91 9.14 -5.92
N SER A 139 -15.72 8.66 -4.70
CA SER A 139 -14.92 7.49 -4.39
C SER A 139 -15.59 6.23 -4.96
N PHE A 140 -15.03 5.65 -6.02
CA PHE A 140 -15.50 4.37 -6.54
C PHE A 140 -14.57 3.25 -6.07
N TYR A 141 -15.18 2.14 -5.67
CA TYR A 141 -14.46 0.92 -5.34
C TYR A 141 -14.17 0.16 -6.63
N LEU A 142 -12.89 -0.05 -6.92
CA LEU A 142 -12.51 -1.09 -7.86
C LEU A 142 -12.86 -2.45 -7.23
N PRO A 143 -13.48 -3.40 -7.96
CA PRO A 143 -13.76 -4.72 -7.40
C PRO A 143 -12.50 -5.38 -6.85
N LYS A 144 -12.62 -6.00 -5.68
CA LYS A 144 -11.54 -6.79 -5.09
C LYS A 144 -11.09 -7.85 -6.11
N ASP A 145 -9.77 -7.96 -6.31
CA ASP A 145 -9.15 -8.85 -7.29
C ASP A 145 -9.48 -8.59 -8.78
N ALA A 146 -9.90 -7.36 -9.13
CA ALA A 146 -9.99 -6.92 -10.52
C ALA A 146 -8.68 -7.20 -11.28
N SER A 147 -8.79 -7.75 -12.50
CA SER A 147 -7.66 -7.93 -13.40
C SER A 147 -8.04 -7.59 -14.84
N LYS A 148 -7.06 -7.24 -15.66
CA LYS A 148 -7.27 -6.93 -17.07
C LYS A 148 -6.19 -7.54 -17.95
N HIS A 149 -6.63 -8.19 -19.03
CA HIS A 149 -5.78 -8.45 -20.18
C HIS A 149 -5.65 -7.16 -21.00
N LEU A 150 -4.42 -6.80 -21.33
CA LEU A 150 -4.05 -5.71 -22.23
C LEU A 150 -3.38 -6.30 -23.45
N HIS A 151 -3.85 -5.93 -24.65
CA HIS A 151 -3.07 -6.13 -25.88
C HIS A 151 -2.10 -4.95 -26.02
N ILE A 152 -0.80 -5.23 -26.00
CA ILE A 152 0.27 -4.23 -26.03
C ILE A 152 1.35 -4.62 -27.03
N SER A 153 2.28 -3.69 -27.30
CA SER A 153 3.46 -3.93 -28.14
C SER A 153 4.71 -4.18 -27.32
N SER A 154 5.76 -4.73 -27.93
CA SER A 154 7.07 -4.91 -27.33
C SER A 154 7.76 -3.60 -26.94
N ARG A 155 7.32 -2.47 -27.51
CA ARG A 155 7.80 -1.12 -27.19
C ARG A 155 7.10 -0.50 -25.98
N THR A 156 5.97 -1.06 -25.53
CA THR A 156 5.13 -0.49 -24.47
C THR A 156 5.81 -0.62 -23.10
N SER A 157 5.99 0.51 -22.44
CA SER A 157 6.64 0.67 -21.14
C SER A 157 5.73 0.29 -19.96
N SER A 158 6.33 0.00 -18.79
CA SER A 158 5.60 -0.16 -17.53
C SER A 158 4.75 1.07 -17.22
N ARG A 159 5.27 2.27 -17.49
CA ARG A 159 4.56 3.53 -17.28
C ARG A 159 3.32 3.68 -18.16
N GLU A 160 3.42 3.41 -19.46
CA GLU A 160 2.26 3.43 -20.36
C GLU A 160 1.21 2.39 -19.94
N VAL A 161 1.63 1.23 -19.44
CA VAL A 161 0.72 0.22 -18.88
C VAL A 161 -0.01 0.76 -17.64
N ILE A 162 0.68 1.43 -16.71
CA ILE A 162 0.07 2.08 -15.54
C ILE A 162 -0.95 3.14 -16.00
N GLU A 163 -0.54 4.09 -16.83
CA GLU A 163 -1.39 5.19 -17.31
C GLU A 163 -2.63 4.68 -18.07
N ALA A 164 -2.47 3.68 -18.95
CA ALA A 164 -3.57 3.07 -19.68
C ALA A 164 -4.57 2.32 -18.76
N LEU A 165 -4.07 1.64 -17.72
CA LEU A 165 -4.90 0.95 -16.74
C LEU A 165 -5.70 1.95 -15.88
N LEU A 166 -5.05 2.97 -15.34
CA LEU A 166 -5.70 4.00 -14.52
C LEU A 166 -6.80 4.72 -15.31
N LYS A 167 -6.50 5.16 -16.55
CA LYS A 167 -7.48 5.76 -17.47
C LYS A 167 -8.67 4.82 -17.74
N LYS A 168 -8.41 3.53 -17.96
CA LYS A 168 -9.44 2.51 -18.26
C LYS A 168 -10.39 2.25 -17.09
N PHE A 169 -9.91 2.36 -15.87
CA PHE A 169 -10.71 2.26 -14.64
C PHE A 169 -11.10 3.64 -14.09
N THR A 170 -10.99 4.70 -14.91
CA THR A 170 -11.39 6.09 -14.62
C THR A 170 -10.72 6.74 -13.40
N VAL A 171 -9.60 6.17 -12.93
CA VAL A 171 -8.79 6.67 -11.82
C VAL A 171 -8.19 8.04 -12.18
N VAL A 172 -8.42 9.05 -11.34
CA VAL A 172 -7.86 10.42 -11.52
C VAL A 172 -6.73 10.76 -10.56
N ASP A 173 -6.19 9.76 -9.87
CA ASP A 173 -4.96 9.90 -9.09
C ASP A 173 -3.72 9.94 -9.99
N ASN A 174 -2.67 10.60 -9.51
CA ASN A 174 -1.41 10.73 -10.23
C ASN A 174 -0.81 9.34 -10.53
N PRO A 175 -0.46 9.00 -11.79
CA PRO A 175 0.15 7.70 -12.13
C PRO A 175 1.40 7.37 -11.31
N ALA A 176 2.18 8.37 -10.88
CA ALA A 176 3.37 8.17 -10.04
C ALA A 176 3.06 7.68 -8.61
N LYS A 177 1.79 7.70 -8.17
CA LYS A 177 1.35 7.02 -6.93
C LYS A 177 1.25 5.51 -7.10
N PHE A 178 1.36 4.98 -8.32
CA PHE A 178 1.20 3.57 -8.63
C PHE A 178 2.50 3.02 -9.21
N ALA A 179 2.71 1.72 -9.01
CA ALA A 179 3.82 1.00 -9.60
C ALA A 179 3.36 -0.37 -10.10
N LEU A 180 3.95 -0.81 -11.20
CA LEU A 180 3.77 -2.16 -11.73
C LEU A 180 4.83 -3.07 -11.09
N PHE A 181 4.40 -4.21 -10.58
CA PHE A 181 5.26 -5.21 -9.97
C PHE A 181 5.20 -6.48 -10.80
N GLU A 182 6.35 -7.13 -10.96
CA GLU A 182 6.39 -8.56 -11.28
C GLU A 182 6.25 -9.39 -10.00
N ARG A 183 5.55 -10.51 -10.09
CA ARG A 183 5.45 -11.55 -9.06
C ARG A 183 5.77 -12.90 -9.70
N SER A 184 6.68 -13.64 -9.07
CA SER A 184 7.02 -15.02 -9.44
C SER A 184 6.90 -15.96 -8.23
N GLU A 185 6.68 -17.25 -8.49
CA GLU A 185 6.49 -18.30 -7.49
C GLU A 185 7.52 -19.41 -7.77
N ARG A 186 8.48 -19.59 -6.85
CA ARG A 186 9.61 -20.54 -6.98
C ARG A 186 9.90 -21.19 -5.63
N HIS A 187 10.00 -22.52 -5.59
CA HIS A 187 10.25 -23.30 -4.36
C HIS A 187 9.28 -22.92 -3.21
N ASP A 188 7.98 -22.82 -3.52
CA ASP A 188 6.89 -22.38 -2.63
C ASP A 188 7.05 -20.98 -1.99
N GLN A 189 8.03 -20.20 -2.46
CA GLN A 189 8.23 -18.81 -2.09
C GLN A 189 7.74 -17.87 -3.19
N VAL A 190 7.17 -16.73 -2.77
CA VAL A 190 6.63 -15.70 -3.66
C VAL A 190 7.56 -14.50 -3.67
N TYR A 191 8.22 -14.26 -4.80
CA TYR A 191 9.09 -13.12 -5.02
C TYR A 191 8.29 -12.00 -5.69
N VAL A 192 8.53 -10.75 -5.29
CA VAL A 192 7.84 -9.58 -5.85
C VAL A 192 8.86 -8.45 -6.03
N ARG A 193 8.98 -7.92 -7.26
CA ARG A 193 9.89 -6.81 -7.59
C ARG A 193 9.11 -5.68 -8.27
N LYS A 194 9.44 -4.44 -7.91
CA LYS A 194 8.96 -3.24 -8.62
C LYS A 194 9.64 -3.16 -9.98
N LEU A 195 8.85 -3.02 -11.04
CA LEU A 195 9.36 -2.69 -12.37
C LEU A 195 9.66 -1.18 -12.42
N SER A 196 10.75 -0.83 -13.08
CA SER A 196 11.03 0.54 -13.49
C SER A 196 10.05 1.01 -14.57
N ASP A 197 9.83 2.33 -14.65
CA ASP A 197 8.95 2.96 -15.65
C ASP A 197 9.31 2.53 -17.08
N ASP A 198 10.60 2.37 -17.36
CA ASP A 198 11.17 2.03 -18.68
C ASP A 198 11.27 0.52 -18.98
N GLU A 199 10.98 -0.38 -18.02
CA GLU A 199 10.88 -1.80 -18.37
C GLU A 199 9.72 -2.06 -19.34
N ARG A 200 9.81 -3.16 -20.10
CA ARG A 200 8.87 -3.51 -21.17
C ARG A 200 8.11 -4.81 -20.80
N PRO A 201 6.89 -4.74 -20.20
CA PRO A 201 6.22 -5.91 -19.65
C PRO A 201 5.97 -7.05 -20.65
N LEU A 202 5.74 -6.75 -21.94
CA LEU A 202 5.57 -7.79 -22.96
C LEU A 202 6.87 -8.57 -23.21
N ARG A 203 8.04 -7.93 -23.11
CA ARG A 203 9.35 -8.59 -23.22
C ARG A 203 9.59 -9.54 -22.06
N LEU A 204 9.31 -9.08 -20.83
CA LEU A 204 9.38 -9.94 -19.63
C LEU A 204 8.46 -11.16 -19.78
N ARG A 205 7.22 -10.98 -20.28
CA ARG A 205 6.29 -12.07 -20.56
C ARG A 205 6.79 -13.04 -21.65
N LEU A 206 7.39 -12.53 -22.72
CA LEU A 206 7.97 -13.38 -23.78
C LEU A 206 9.16 -14.20 -23.25
N CYS A 207 10.01 -13.61 -22.41
CA CYS A 207 11.14 -14.29 -21.80
C CYS A 207 10.73 -15.37 -20.80
N ALA A 208 9.75 -15.08 -19.94
CA ALA A 208 9.29 -15.97 -18.86
C ALA A 208 8.25 -17.03 -19.28
N GLY A 209 7.62 -16.87 -20.44
CA GLY A 209 6.57 -17.79 -20.90
C GLY A 209 5.15 -17.46 -20.39
N PRO A 210 4.14 -18.23 -20.82
CA PRO A 210 2.73 -17.94 -20.54
C PRO A 210 2.27 -18.31 -19.12
N SER A 211 3.13 -18.92 -18.30
CA SER A 211 2.77 -19.34 -16.94
C SER A 211 2.63 -18.15 -15.97
N GLU A 212 1.45 -18.01 -15.39
CA GLU A 212 1.16 -17.01 -14.34
C GLU A 212 1.86 -17.32 -13.00
N LYS A 213 2.39 -18.55 -12.81
CA LYS A 213 3.25 -18.88 -11.67
C LYS A 213 4.67 -18.35 -11.85
N VAL A 214 5.24 -18.50 -13.05
CA VAL A 214 6.60 -18.05 -13.35
C VAL A 214 6.68 -16.53 -13.38
N LEU A 215 5.67 -15.87 -13.94
CA LEU A 215 5.55 -14.42 -13.96
C LEU A 215 4.09 -14.01 -13.94
N SER A 216 3.73 -13.05 -13.10
CA SER A 216 2.43 -12.38 -13.06
C SER A 216 2.64 -10.89 -12.79
N PHE A 217 1.79 -10.01 -13.35
CA PHE A 217 1.92 -8.56 -13.13
C PHE A 217 0.87 -8.04 -12.16
N VAL A 218 1.28 -7.18 -11.23
CA VAL A 218 0.41 -6.61 -10.20
C VAL A 218 0.59 -5.09 -10.17
N LEU A 219 -0.49 -4.34 -10.38
CA LEU A 219 -0.54 -2.90 -10.14
C LEU A 219 -0.85 -2.64 -8.67
N LYS A 220 0.01 -1.92 -7.96
CA LYS A 220 -0.19 -1.48 -6.57
C LYS A 220 0.03 0.02 -6.43
N GLU A 221 -0.34 0.56 -5.28
CA GLU A 221 0.19 1.85 -4.84
C GLU A 221 1.70 1.74 -4.55
N ASN A 222 2.44 2.79 -4.85
CA ASN A 222 3.90 2.84 -4.72
C ASN A 222 4.28 3.22 -3.28
N GLU A 223 4.23 2.24 -2.37
CA GLU A 223 4.56 2.40 -0.95
C GLU A 223 6.06 2.63 -0.65
N THR A 224 6.92 2.95 -1.64
CA THR A 224 8.38 3.09 -1.42
C THR A 224 8.79 4.24 -0.50
N GLY A 225 7.87 5.10 -0.07
CA GLY A 225 8.17 6.31 0.72
C GLY A 225 8.82 7.44 -0.09
N GLU A 226 9.26 7.15 -1.31
CA GLU A 226 9.79 8.11 -2.26
C GLU A 226 8.64 8.97 -2.84
N VAL A 227 8.50 10.17 -2.29
CA VAL A 227 7.56 11.18 -2.79
C VAL A 227 8.09 11.76 -4.10
N ASN A 228 7.32 11.66 -5.19
CA ASN A 228 7.64 12.36 -6.44
C ASN A 228 7.36 13.86 -6.28
N TRP A 229 8.33 14.59 -5.76
CA TRP A 229 8.24 16.03 -5.48
C TRP A 229 7.91 16.89 -6.71
N HIS A 230 8.30 16.45 -7.91
CA HIS A 230 8.01 17.18 -9.17
C HIS A 230 6.53 17.14 -9.58
N ALA A 231 5.70 16.31 -8.93
CA ALA A 231 4.26 16.25 -9.18
C ALA A 231 3.43 17.26 -8.38
N PHE A 232 4.05 18.03 -7.48
CA PHE A 232 3.38 19.03 -6.65
C PHE A 232 3.66 20.44 -7.16
N SER A 233 2.69 21.33 -7.02
CA SER A 233 2.85 22.74 -7.35
C SER A 233 3.73 23.47 -6.32
N MET A 234 4.34 24.58 -6.72
CA MET A 234 5.22 25.35 -5.83
C MET A 234 4.55 25.79 -4.51
N PRO A 235 3.25 26.16 -4.47
CA PRO A 235 2.54 26.41 -3.21
C PRO A 235 2.40 25.17 -2.30
N GLU A 236 2.20 23.99 -2.88
CA GLU A 236 2.12 22.72 -2.12
C GLU A 236 3.49 22.35 -1.54
N LEU A 237 4.56 22.47 -2.34
CA LEU A 237 5.94 22.26 -1.89
C LEU A 237 6.32 23.20 -0.73
N ASN A 238 6.00 24.50 -0.84
CA ASN A 238 6.19 25.45 0.26
C ASN A 238 5.34 25.11 1.51
N ASN A 239 4.15 24.52 1.33
CA ASN A 239 3.34 24.06 2.45
C ASN A 239 4.02 22.89 3.19
N PHE A 240 4.55 21.91 2.45
CA PHE A 240 5.29 20.79 3.03
C PHE A 240 6.54 21.26 3.80
N LEU A 241 7.34 22.16 3.22
CA LEU A 241 8.50 22.75 3.93
C LEU A 241 8.10 23.39 5.26
N ARG A 242 7.00 24.17 5.26
CA ARG A 242 6.49 24.84 6.47
C ARG A 242 5.93 23.85 7.52
N ILE A 243 5.41 22.71 7.10
CA ILE A 243 4.99 21.63 8.02
C ILE A 243 6.22 20.97 8.63
N LEU A 244 7.19 20.56 7.80
CA LEU A 244 8.42 19.91 8.25
C LEU A 244 9.22 20.79 9.22
N GLN A 245 9.35 22.09 8.93
CA GLN A 245 10.03 23.04 9.82
C GLN A 245 9.34 23.16 11.19
N ARG A 246 8.00 23.10 11.23
CA ARG A 246 7.24 23.09 12.49
C ARG A 246 7.46 21.79 13.27
N GLU A 247 7.41 20.65 12.59
CA GLU A 247 7.70 19.34 13.21
C GLU A 247 9.12 19.31 13.78
N GLU A 248 10.11 19.82 13.04
CA GLU A 248 11.50 19.93 13.48
C GLU A 248 11.65 20.82 14.74
N GLU A 249 11.06 22.01 14.74
CA GLU A 249 11.04 22.91 15.90
C GLU A 249 10.39 22.26 17.13
N GLU A 250 9.33 21.48 16.94
CA GLU A 250 8.64 20.77 18.02
C GLU A 250 9.48 19.61 18.56
N HIS A 251 10.12 18.83 17.68
CA HIS A 251 11.06 17.77 18.06
C HIS A 251 12.26 18.33 18.83
N ILE A 252 12.83 19.47 18.41
CA ILE A 252 13.92 20.15 19.13
C ILE A 252 13.46 20.53 20.54
N LYS A 253 12.27 21.12 20.70
CA LYS A 253 11.71 21.48 22.02
C LYS A 253 11.55 20.25 22.92
N GLN A 254 11.01 19.15 22.40
CA GLN A 254 10.86 17.89 23.15
C GLN A 254 12.21 17.31 23.60
N ILE A 255 13.23 17.36 22.73
CA ILE A 255 14.60 16.91 23.05
C ILE A 255 15.19 17.78 24.16
N VAL A 256 15.15 19.11 24.02
CA VAL A 256 15.67 20.05 25.02
C VAL A 256 14.98 19.86 26.38
N GLN A 257 13.66 19.70 26.40
CA GLN A 257 12.90 19.46 27.63
C GLN A 257 13.29 18.13 28.29
N ARG A 258 13.47 17.04 27.52
CA ARG A 258 13.94 15.76 28.06
C ARG A 258 15.34 15.85 28.65
N TYR A 259 16.28 16.53 27.99
CA TYR A 259 17.62 16.73 28.52
C TYR A 259 17.63 17.62 29.77
N ALA A 260 16.78 18.64 29.84
CA ALA A 260 16.63 19.47 31.04
C ALA A 260 16.12 18.65 32.23
N LEU A 261 15.07 17.85 32.05
CA LEU A 261 14.50 16.97 33.09
C LEU A 261 15.47 15.87 33.53
N ALA A 262 16.23 15.28 32.60
CA ALA A 262 17.28 14.32 32.94
C ALA A 262 18.40 14.98 33.76
N ARG A 263 18.78 16.22 33.41
CA ARG A 263 19.81 16.98 34.13
C ARG A 263 19.38 17.32 35.55
N THR A 264 18.15 17.78 35.79
CA THR A 264 17.67 18.09 37.15
C THR A 264 17.64 16.84 38.02
N LYS A 265 17.12 15.71 37.52
CA LYS A 265 17.14 14.43 38.24
C LYS A 265 18.54 13.95 38.61
N MET A 266 19.53 14.12 37.72
CA MET A 266 20.93 13.80 38.04
C MET A 266 21.50 14.74 39.12
N GLN A 267 21.14 16.02 39.10
CA GLN A 267 21.58 16.98 40.12
C GLN A 267 20.95 16.72 41.49
N GLU A 268 19.67 16.34 41.53
CA GLU A 268 18.95 15.92 42.74
C GLU A 268 19.60 14.66 43.36
N ALA A 269 19.88 13.64 42.53
CA ALA A 269 20.54 12.41 42.98
C ALA A 269 21.97 12.66 43.52
N LEU A 270 22.72 13.57 42.90
CA LEU A 270 24.05 13.99 43.39
C LEU A 270 23.96 14.76 44.72
N ALA A 271 22.97 15.65 44.86
CA ALA A 271 22.77 16.41 46.10
C ALA A 271 22.30 15.55 47.28
N GLY A 272 21.58 14.46 47.02
CA GLY A 272 21.20 13.46 48.02
C GLY A 272 22.31 12.49 48.44
N SER A 273 23.47 12.54 47.77
CA SER A 273 24.61 11.65 48.05
C SER A 273 25.68 12.37 48.88
N THR A 274 25.46 12.48 50.19
CA THR A 274 26.52 12.85 51.13
C THR A 274 27.62 11.79 51.14
N PRO A 275 28.90 12.14 51.00
CA PRO A 275 30.00 11.20 51.25
C PRO A 275 30.01 10.80 52.73
N GLY A 276 30.05 9.49 52.99
CA GLY A 276 30.34 8.92 54.32
C GLY A 276 31.84 8.78 54.55
#